data_AF-A0A6G2DY57-F1
#
_entry.id   AF-A0A6G2DY57-F1
#
_cell.length_a   1.000
_cell.length_b   1.000
_cell.length_c   1.000
_cell.angle_alpha   90.00
_cell.angle_beta   90.00
_cell.angle_gamma   90.00
#
_symmetry.space_group_name_H-M   'P 1'
#
loop_
_entity.id
_entity.type
_entity.pdbx_description
1 polymer ?
#
loop_
_entity_poly.entity_id
_entity_poly.type
_entity_poly.pdbx_seq_one_letter_code
_entity_poly.pdbx_strand_id
1 'polypeptide(L)'
;MMNNILAFLETKVAPFGEKVGNQRHLKAIREGFMMAMPLILVGSLFLILISWPQEDFTNWLNSVGLLSILTTMNQSTVAIISLVACFGIAYRLSEGYGTD
;
A
#
# COMPACT_ATOMS: atom_id res chain seq x y z
N MET A 1 0.11 -29.80 -24.54
CA MET A 1 0.94 -28.98 -23.62
C MET A 1 0.11 -27.98 -22.82
N MET A 2 -0.77 -27.17 -23.44
CA MET A 2 -1.64 -26.19 -22.74
C MET A 2 -2.43 -26.81 -21.57
N ASN A 3 -3.02 -27.99 -21.78
CA ASN A 3 -3.82 -28.68 -20.76
C ASN A 3 -2.99 -29.19 -19.58
N ASN A 4 -1.71 -29.49 -19.77
CA ASN A 4 -0.85 -29.97 -18.68
C ASN A 4 -0.39 -28.81 -17.78
N ILE A 5 -0.17 -27.62 -18.35
CA ILE A 5 0.13 -26.40 -17.59
C ILE A 5 -1.10 -25.96 -16.80
N LEU A 6 -2.27 -25.93 -17.43
CA LEU A 6 -3.53 -25.63 -16.74
C LEU A 6 -3.82 -26.65 -15.63
N ALA A 7 -3.67 -27.95 -15.91
CA ALA A 7 -3.84 -28.99 -14.89
C ALA A 7 -2.84 -28.86 -13.74
N PHE A 8 -1.58 -28.49 -14.02
CA PHE A 8 -0.57 -28.23 -12.97
C PHE A 8 -0.92 -27.00 -12.12
N LEU A 9 -1.38 -25.91 -12.75
CA LEU A 9 -1.84 -24.73 -12.05
C LEU A 9 -3.03 -25.06 -11.13
N GLU A 10 -3.99 -25.83 -11.62
CA GLU A 10 -5.20 -26.18 -10.87
C GLU A 10 -4.93 -27.18 -9.74
N THR A 11 -4.07 -28.16 -9.96
CA THR A 11 -3.81 -29.22 -8.96
C THR A 11 -2.71 -28.89 -7.96
N LYS A 12 -1.76 -27.99 -8.28
CA LYS A 12 -0.63 -27.67 -7.41
C LYS A 12 -0.60 -26.21 -6.99
N VAL A 13 -0.79 -25.27 -7.92
CA VAL A 13 -0.61 -23.84 -7.63
C VAL A 13 -1.84 -23.24 -6.96
N ALA A 14 -3.04 -23.54 -7.43
CA ALA A 14 -4.30 -23.06 -6.83
C ALA A 14 -4.45 -23.48 -5.36
N PRO A 15 -4.33 -24.77 -4.97
CA PRO A 15 -4.45 -25.16 -3.57
C PRO A 15 -3.30 -24.64 -2.69
N PHE A 16 -2.11 -24.42 -3.27
CA PHE A 16 -1.01 -23.78 -2.56
C PHE A 16 -1.30 -22.29 -2.31
N GLY A 17 -1.76 -21.57 -3.32
CA GLY A 17 -2.15 -20.17 -3.23
C GLY A 17 -3.29 -19.96 -2.24
N GLU A 18 -4.26 -20.87 -2.20
CA GLU A 18 -5.35 -20.85 -1.23
C GLU A 18 -4.83 -21.05 0.21
N LYS A 19 -3.93 -22.01 0.44
CA LYS A 19 -3.31 -22.19 1.77
C LYS A 19 -2.52 -20.97 2.24
N VAL A 20 -1.78 -20.35 1.33
CA VAL A 20 -1.00 -19.14 1.63
C VAL A 20 -1.92 -17.94 1.89
N GLY A 21 -2.95 -17.76 1.05
CA GLY A 21 -3.93 -16.68 1.19
C GLY A 21 -4.81 -16.80 2.44
N ASN A 22 -5.09 -18.03 2.89
CA ASN A 22 -5.87 -18.30 4.11
C ASN A 22 -5.02 -18.27 5.39
N GLN A 23 -3.70 -18.06 5.30
CA GLN A 23 -2.85 -17.94 6.48
C GLN A 23 -3.18 -16.63 7.21
N ARG A 24 -3.60 -16.74 8.48
CA ARG A 24 -4.15 -15.62 9.26
C ARG A 24 -3.24 -14.39 9.39
N HIS A 25 -1.93 -14.57 9.45
CA HIS A 25 -0.95 -13.48 9.54
C HIS A 25 -0.77 -12.78 8.18
N LEU A 26 -0.70 -13.54 7.07
CA LEU A 26 -0.64 -12.94 5.73
C LEU A 26 -1.94 -12.20 5.39
N LYS A 27 -3.08 -12.78 5.79
CA LYS A 27 -4.38 -12.13 5.68
C LYS A 27 -4.41 -10.82 6.48
N ALA A 28 -3.98 -10.84 7.73
CA ALA A 28 -3.91 -9.65 8.58
C ALA A 28 -2.95 -8.58 8.04
N ILE A 29 -1.80 -8.97 7.47
CA ILE A 29 -0.87 -8.04 6.83
C ILE A 29 -1.54 -7.35 5.64
N ARG A 30 -2.16 -8.13 4.76
CA ARG A 30 -2.88 -7.61 3.58
C ARG A 30 -3.99 -6.65 4.01
N GLU A 31 -4.86 -7.08 4.92
CA GLU A 31 -6.01 -6.31 5.37
C GLU A 31 -5.61 -5.09 6.21
N GLY A 32 -4.53 -5.20 6.98
CA GLY A 32 -3.93 -4.10 7.72
C GLY A 32 -3.36 -3.03 6.80
N PHE A 33 -2.63 -3.42 5.76
CA PHE A 33 -2.14 -2.49 4.73
C PHE A 33 -3.27 -1.83 3.95
N MET A 34 -4.38 -2.53 3.71
CA MET A 34 -5.55 -1.94 3.05
C MET A 34 -6.12 -0.74 3.83
N MET A 35 -6.00 -0.71 5.15
CA MET A 35 -6.40 0.45 5.94
C MET A 35 -5.50 1.67 5.74
N ALA A 36 -4.23 1.47 5.37
CA ALA A 36 -3.31 2.57 5.05
C ALA A 36 -3.42 3.05 3.59
N MET A 37 -4.15 2.35 2.70
CA MET A 37 -4.23 2.71 1.29
C MET A 37 -4.74 4.14 1.01
N PRO A 38 -5.78 4.67 1.70
CA PRO A 38 -6.19 6.06 1.48
C PRO A 38 -5.07 7.06 1.75
N LEU A 39 -4.28 6.82 2.80
CA LEU A 39 -3.14 7.67 3.14
C LEU A 39 -2.02 7.57 2.10
N ILE A 40 -1.74 6.36 1.62
CA ILE A 40 -0.78 6.12 0.52
C ILE A 40 -1.19 6.85 -0.75
N LEU A 41 -2.49 6.83 -1.10
CA LEU A 41 -3.01 7.55 -2.26
C LEU A 41 -2.85 9.06 -2.12
N VAL A 42 -3.07 9.61 -0.93
CA VAL A 42 -2.85 11.04 -0.68
C VAL A 42 -1.36 11.40 -0.80
N GLY A 43 -0.47 10.59 -0.24
CA GLY A 43 0.99 10.79 -0.35
C GLY A 43 1.47 10.72 -1.80
N SER A 44 0.97 9.76 -2.58
CA SER A 44 1.34 9.61 -3.99
C SER A 44 0.85 10.76 -4.86
N LEU A 45 -0.31 11.36 -4.55
CA LEU A 45 -0.77 12.57 -5.22
C LEU A 45 0.20 13.74 -5.01
N PHE A 46 0.67 13.95 -3.78
CA PHE A 46 1.68 14.98 -3.50
C PHE A 46 3.00 14.68 -4.21
N LEU A 47 3.43 13.42 -4.23
CA LEU A 47 4.64 13.00 -4.93
C LEU A 47 4.58 13.32 -6.43
N ILE A 48 3.45 13.03 -7.09
CA ILE A 48 3.26 13.32 -8.52
C ILE A 48 3.37 14.82 -8.78
N LEU A 49 2.82 15.66 -7.91
CA LEU A 49 2.86 17.12 -8.07
C LEU A 49 4.27 17.70 -7.91
N ILE A 50 5.08 17.18 -6.97
CA ILE A 50 6.45 17.67 -6.74
C ILE A 50 7.48 17.08 -7.72
N SER A 51 7.22 15.89 -8.26
CA SER A 51 8.10 15.17 -9.19
C SER A 51 7.54 15.17 -10.62
N TRP A 52 6.86 16.26 -10.98
CA TRP A 52 6.31 16.43 -12.32
C TRP A 52 7.46 16.51 -13.36
N PRO A 53 7.34 15.82 -14.52
CA PRO A 53 8.43 15.74 -15.49
C PRO A 53 8.76 17.07 -16.19
N GLN A 54 7.82 18.03 -16.21
CA GLN A 54 8.05 19.36 -16.80
C GLN A 54 8.59 20.34 -15.75
N GLU A 55 9.77 20.91 -16.02
CA GLU A 55 10.43 21.85 -15.11
C GLU A 55 9.65 23.16 -14.92
N ASP A 56 8.92 23.65 -15.93
CA ASP A 56 8.13 24.89 -15.84
C ASP A 56 7.08 24.84 -14.72
N PHE A 57 6.44 23.68 -14.55
CA PHE A 57 5.43 23.48 -13.51
C PHE A 57 6.06 23.52 -12.11
N THR A 58 7.19 22.84 -11.94
CA THR A 58 7.94 22.80 -10.69
C THR A 58 8.53 24.18 -10.33
N ASN A 59 8.97 24.94 -11.33
CA ASN A 59 9.46 26.31 -11.16
C ASN A 59 8.34 27.29 -10.77
N TRP A 60 7.14 27.14 -11.36
CA TRP A 60 5.95 27.86 -10.92
C TRP A 60 5.52 27.49 -9.49
N LEU A 61 5.56 26.21 -9.15
CA LEU A 61 5.30 25.72 -7.79
C LEU A 61 6.25 26.30 -6.75
N ASN A 62 7.52 26.45 -7.13
CA ASN A 62 8.54 27.10 -6.32
C ASN A 62 8.27 28.60 -6.16
N SER A 63 7.89 29.31 -7.23
CA SER A 63 7.65 30.76 -7.16
C SER A 63 6.45 31.13 -6.29
N VAL A 64 5.44 30.24 -6.21
CA VAL A 64 4.28 30.39 -5.32
C VAL A 64 4.58 29.89 -3.89
N GLY A 65 5.75 29.26 -3.66
CA GLY A 65 6.14 28.72 -2.35
C GLY A 65 5.40 27.44 -1.94
N LEU A 66 4.63 26.84 -2.86
CA LEU A 66 3.86 25.62 -2.63
C LEU A 66 4.73 24.37 -2.63
N LEU A 67 5.88 24.39 -3.31
CA LEU A 67 6.74 23.21 -3.40
C LEU A 67 7.18 22.72 -2.03
N SER A 68 7.66 23.62 -1.15
CA SER A 68 8.11 23.26 0.20
C SER A 68 6.99 22.62 1.02
N ILE A 69 5.79 23.18 0.96
CA ILE A 69 4.61 22.67 1.65
C ILE A 69 4.27 21.26 1.15
N LEU A 70 4.16 21.07 -0.16
CA LEU A 70 3.85 19.78 -0.77
C LEU A 70 4.91 18.72 -0.46
N THR A 71 6.19 19.09 -0.47
CA THR A 71 7.28 18.20 -0.06
C THR A 71 7.16 17.80 1.40
N THR A 72 6.88 18.74 2.32
CA THR A 72 6.67 18.43 3.74
C THR A 72 5.45 17.55 3.97
N MET A 73 4.35 17.79 3.23
CA MET A 73 3.14 16.96 3.32
C MET A 73 3.40 15.53 2.83
N ASN A 74 4.13 15.36 1.73
CA ASN A 74 4.54 14.05 1.25
C ASN A 74 5.40 13.30 2.28
N GLN A 75 6.43 13.96 2.83
CA GLN A 75 7.32 13.36 3.84
C GLN A 75 6.56 12.96 5.11
N SER A 76 5.64 13.82 5.57
CA SER A 76 4.80 13.55 6.74
C SER A 76 3.89 12.35 6.51
N THR A 77 3.31 12.25 5.30
CA THR A 77 2.45 11.13 4.92
C THR A 77 3.23 9.81 4.93
N VAL A 78 4.41 9.78 4.31
CA VAL A 78 5.30 8.61 4.29
C VAL A 78 5.72 8.19 5.70
N ALA A 79 6.00 9.15 6.59
CA ALA A 79 6.36 8.86 7.98
C ALA A 79 5.22 8.19 8.77
N ILE A 80 3.96 8.58 8.53
CA ILE A 80 2.80 8.09 9.28
C ILE A 80 2.24 6.78 8.72
N ILE A 81 2.47 6.46 7.44
CA ILE A 81 1.98 5.21 6.81
C ILE A 81 2.42 3.96 7.58
N SER A 82 3.66 3.91 8.06
CA SER A 82 4.17 2.76 8.83
C SER A 82 3.44 2.58 10.16
N LEU A 83 3.11 3.69 10.83
CA LEU A 83 2.37 3.69 12.09
C LEU A 83 0.94 3.20 11.87
N VAL A 84 0.24 3.74 10.87
CA VAL A 84 -1.13 3.33 10.52
C VAL A 84 -1.16 1.86 10.09
N ALA A 85 -0.19 1.41 9.30
CA ALA A 85 -0.06 0.03 8.90
C ALA A 85 0.19 -0.88 10.13
N CYS A 86 1.03 -0.48 11.08
CA CYS A 86 1.28 -1.26 12.30
C CYS A 86 -0.01 -1.47 13.11
N PHE A 87 -0.75 -0.39 13.39
CA PHE A 87 -2.05 -0.48 14.07
C PHE A 87 -3.06 -1.31 13.28
N GLY A 88 -3.13 -1.10 11.96
CA GLY A 88 -4.04 -1.83 11.11
C GLY A 88 -3.77 -3.33 11.07
N ILE A 89 -2.51 -3.74 10.99
CA ILE A 89 -2.12 -5.15 10.99
C ILE A 89 -2.39 -5.77 12.35
N ALA A 90 -2.06 -5.08 13.45
CA ALA A 90 -2.33 -5.55 14.80
C ALA A 90 -3.84 -5.77 15.03
N TYR A 91 -4.68 -4.81 14.62
CA TYR A 91 -6.14 -4.89 14.75
C TYR A 91 -6.74 -6.04 13.94
N ARG A 92 -6.30 -6.23 12.68
CA ARG A 92 -6.79 -7.36 11.86
C ARG A 92 -6.32 -8.71 12.38
N LEU A 93 -5.16 -8.74 13.02
CA LEU A 93 -4.65 -9.95 13.64
C LEU A 93 -5.42 -10.29 14.92
N SER A 94 -5.73 -9.32 15.79
CA SER A 94 -6.53 -9.52 17.01
C SER A 94 -7.95 -9.98 16.66
N GLU A 95 -8.60 -9.32 15.69
CA GLU A 95 -9.90 -9.72 15.15
C GLU A 95 -9.86 -11.17 14.61
N GLY A 96 -8.78 -11.55 13.92
CA GLY A 96 -8.56 -12.92 13.46
C GLY A 96 -8.35 -13.97 14.56
N TYR A 97 -8.01 -13.53 15.78
CA TYR A 97 -7.93 -14.38 16.98
C TYR A 97 -9.20 -14.34 17.85
N GLY A 98 -10.18 -13.49 17.51
CA GLY A 98 -11.38 -13.29 18.33
C GLY A 98 -11.11 -12.54 19.63
N THR A 99 -10.05 -11.74 19.67
CA THR A 99 -9.64 -10.91 20.80
C THR A 99 -9.78 -9.44 20.42
N ASP A 100 -10.10 -8.57 21.39
CA ASP A 100 -10.19 -7.12 21.17
C ASP A 100 -8.84 -6.52 20.71
#